data_AF-A0A1F8B8V6-F1
#
_entry.id   AF-A0A1F8B8V6-F1
#
_cell.length_a   1.000
_cell.length_b   1.000
_cell.length_c   1.000
_cell.angle_alpha   90.00
_cell.angle_beta   90.00
_cell.angle_gamma   90.00
#
_symmetry.space_group_name_H-M   'P 1'
#
loop_
_entity.id
_entity.type
_entity.pdbx_description
1 polymer ?
#
loop_
_entity_poly.entity_id
_entity_poly.type
_entity_poly.pdbx_seq_one_letter_code
_entity_poly.pdbx_strand_id
1 'polypeptide(L)'
;MFVRIFFIFLGFFIPAFIFWKKLKDDYLEENLFSSIFYIFTGISAGFLLSRLVLPEFWFWLTLIGSVSGLAVSLHRFKFNFYEILDGYTFSQLSIILLIFFYDFLENMKLSSGGGFFLIVLFFGLFLFLDKRYKSYTWYKSGKVGFTGLVVIGLFFLTRAGVAVTFPDMLSLVGRNDAIISGVVAFAAYLMLFNLSKE
;
A
#
# COMPACT_ATOMS: atom_id res chain seq x y z
N MET A 1 20.76 -15.26 -6.72
CA MET A 1 20.71 -15.30 -5.24
C MET A 1 21.00 -13.95 -4.60
N PHE A 2 22.17 -13.35 -4.83
CA PHE A 2 22.52 -12.04 -4.22
C PHE A 2 21.53 -10.91 -4.53
N VAL A 3 21.10 -10.77 -5.79
CA VAL A 3 20.10 -9.76 -6.19
C VAL A 3 18.80 -9.91 -5.40
N ARG A 4 18.29 -11.14 -5.26
CA ARG A 4 17.07 -11.41 -4.50
C ARG A 4 17.22 -11.03 -3.01
N ILE A 5 18.34 -11.39 -2.39
CA ILE A 5 18.62 -11.04 -0.98
C ILE A 5 18.67 -9.51 -0.83
N PHE A 6 19.32 -8.82 -1.77
CA PHE A 6 19.38 -7.37 -1.80
C PHE A 6 17.99 -6.73 -1.88
N PHE A 7 17.12 -7.22 -2.77
CA PHE A 7 15.74 -6.71 -2.88
C PHE A 7 14.88 -7.02 -1.66
N ILE A 8 15.08 -8.16 -0.99
CA ILE A 8 14.42 -8.45 0.30
C ILE A 8 14.87 -7.44 1.35
N PHE A 9 16.17 -7.14 1.42
CA PHE A 9 16.69 -6.14 2.33
C PHE A 9 16.09 -4.75 2.05
N LEU A 10 16.09 -4.32 0.78
CA LEU A 10 15.44 -3.06 0.40
C LEU A 10 13.94 -3.05 0.71
N GLY A 11 13.26 -4.16 0.46
CA GLY A 11 11.84 -4.37 0.73
C GLY A 11 11.47 -4.35 2.22
N PHE A 12 12.46 -4.45 3.12
CA PHE A 12 12.27 -4.23 4.54
C PHE A 12 12.64 -2.80 4.95
N PHE A 13 13.84 -2.35 4.60
CA PHE A 13 14.39 -1.08 5.13
C PHE A 13 13.78 0.17 4.51
N ILE A 14 13.51 0.19 3.21
CA ILE A 14 12.92 1.37 2.53
C ILE A 14 11.53 1.68 3.08
N PRO A 15 10.55 0.76 3.05
CA PRO A 15 9.23 0.99 3.64
C PRO A 15 9.26 1.30 5.13
N ALA A 16 10.11 0.64 5.92
CA ALA A 16 10.27 0.94 7.34
C ALA A 16 10.77 2.38 7.56
N PHE A 17 11.78 2.80 6.82
CA PHE A 17 12.31 4.16 6.86
C PHE A 17 11.28 5.20 6.42
N ILE A 18 10.53 4.93 5.35
CA ILE A 18 9.46 5.82 4.87
C ILE A 18 8.37 5.98 5.93
N PHE A 19 7.92 4.88 6.53
CA PHE A 19 6.89 4.88 7.57
C PHE A 19 7.34 5.66 8.80
N TRP A 20 8.53 5.35 9.33
CA TRP A 20 9.12 6.06 10.46
C TRP A 20 9.31 7.55 10.14
N LYS A 21 9.91 7.89 9.00
CA LYS A 21 10.23 9.28 8.65
C LYS A 21 8.98 10.15 8.54
N LYS A 22 7.84 9.60 8.09
CA LYS A 22 6.59 10.37 7.97
C LYS A 22 5.87 10.56 9.31
N LEU A 23 6.15 9.74 10.31
CA LEU A 23 5.38 9.70 11.57
C LEU A 23 6.21 10.04 12.82
N LYS A 24 7.54 10.10 12.73
CA LYS A 24 8.46 10.31 13.87
C LYS A 24 8.24 11.61 14.64
N ASP A 25 7.68 12.62 13.99
CA ASP A 25 7.48 13.93 14.62
C ASP A 25 6.20 13.94 15.50
N ASP A 26 5.26 13.02 15.23
CA ASP A 26 3.96 12.92 15.90
C ASP A 26 3.88 11.76 16.92
N TYR A 27 4.75 10.76 16.82
CA TYR A 27 4.68 9.52 17.60
C TYR A 27 6.04 9.07 18.15
N LEU A 28 6.02 8.43 19.32
CA LEU A 28 7.21 7.85 19.94
C LEU A 28 7.85 6.79 19.05
N GLU A 29 9.18 6.84 18.91
CA GLU A 29 9.94 5.93 18.04
C GLU A 29 9.70 4.46 18.37
N GLU A 30 9.65 4.10 19.67
CA GLU A 30 9.40 2.74 20.13
C GLU A 30 8.06 2.19 19.63
N ASN A 31 7.02 3.02 19.60
CA ASN A 31 5.69 2.65 19.10
C ASN A 31 5.72 2.47 17.58
N LEU A 32 6.44 3.33 16.86
CA LEU A 32 6.59 3.24 15.41
C LEU A 32 7.35 1.98 15.00
N PHE A 33 8.47 1.67 15.66
CA PHE A 33 9.22 0.45 15.38
C PHE A 33 8.43 -0.81 15.71
N SER A 34 7.67 -0.80 16.81
CA SER A 34 6.75 -1.89 17.13
C SER A 34 5.66 -2.05 16.09
N SER A 35 5.14 -0.95 15.54
CA SER A 35 4.14 -0.98 14.46
C SER A 35 4.72 -1.54 13.17
N ILE A 36 5.92 -1.09 12.77
CA ILE A 36 6.65 -1.64 11.63
C ILE A 36 6.82 -3.15 11.81
N PHE A 37 7.24 -3.60 13.00
CA PHE A 37 7.37 -5.02 13.31
C PHE A 37 6.05 -5.78 13.11
N TYR A 38 4.92 -5.31 13.67
CA TYR A 38 3.62 -5.96 13.47
C TYR A 38 3.18 -6.01 12.01
N ILE A 39 3.39 -4.93 11.24
CA ILE A 39 3.08 -4.89 9.82
C ILE A 39 3.90 -5.95 9.07
N PHE A 40 5.21 -6.04 9.31
CA PHE A 40 6.08 -7.03 8.66
C PHE A 40 5.84 -8.47 9.11
N THR A 41 5.51 -8.70 10.37
CA THR A 41 5.03 -10.01 10.85
C THR A 41 3.75 -10.39 10.12
N GLY A 42 2.81 -9.45 9.97
CA GLY A 42 1.58 -9.64 9.21
C GLY A 42 1.83 -9.97 7.74
N ILE A 43 2.71 -9.22 7.06
CA ILE A 43 3.13 -9.50 5.67
C ILE A 43 3.73 -10.90 5.57
N SER A 44 4.62 -11.27 6.49
CA SER A 44 5.30 -12.56 6.49
C SER A 44 4.31 -13.70 6.70
N ALA A 45 3.38 -13.56 7.65
CA ALA A 45 2.33 -14.54 7.90
C ALA A 45 1.38 -14.69 6.70
N GLY A 46 0.94 -13.57 6.12
CA GLY A 46 0.11 -13.57 4.91
C GLY A 46 0.80 -14.21 3.71
N PHE A 47 2.10 -13.93 3.53
CA PHE A 47 2.92 -14.55 2.49
C PHE A 47 3.07 -16.06 2.70
N LEU A 48 3.41 -16.49 3.91
CA LEU A 48 3.50 -17.92 4.24
C LEU A 48 2.17 -18.64 4.02
N LEU A 49 1.07 -18.05 4.47
CA LEU A 49 -0.28 -18.60 4.25
C LEU A 49 -0.60 -18.73 2.75
N SER A 50 -0.23 -17.72 1.95
CA SER A 50 -0.42 -17.79 0.50
C SER A 50 0.36 -18.93 -0.15
N ARG A 51 1.59 -19.18 0.30
CA ARG A 51 2.41 -20.28 -0.23
C ARG A 51 1.84 -21.65 0.10
N LEU A 52 1.16 -21.78 1.25
CA LEU A 52 0.64 -23.06 1.73
C LEU A 52 -0.77 -23.37 1.21
N VAL A 53 -1.62 -22.35 1.03
CA VAL A 53 -3.06 -22.56 0.77
C VAL A 53 -3.51 -22.05 -0.59
N LEU A 54 -3.17 -20.79 -0.94
CA LEU A 54 -3.65 -20.13 -2.16
C LEU A 54 -2.54 -19.25 -2.78
N PRO A 55 -1.61 -19.84 -3.58
CA PRO A 55 -0.46 -19.10 -4.13
C PRO A 55 -0.84 -17.94 -5.05
N GLU A 56 -1.95 -18.07 -5.79
CA GLU A 56 -2.46 -17.02 -6.67
C GLU A 56 -2.92 -15.79 -5.88
N PHE A 57 -3.39 -15.97 -4.64
CA PHE A 57 -3.88 -14.90 -3.77
C PHE A 57 -2.77 -14.27 -2.91
N TRP A 58 -1.49 -14.42 -3.28
CA TRP A 58 -0.37 -13.87 -2.52
C TRP A 58 -0.51 -12.38 -2.22
N PHE A 59 -0.97 -11.58 -3.18
CA PHE A 59 -1.17 -10.14 -2.98
C PHE A 59 -2.24 -9.87 -1.91
N TRP A 60 -3.40 -10.51 -2.02
CA TRP A 60 -4.50 -10.29 -1.07
C TRP A 60 -4.18 -10.79 0.33
N LEU A 61 -3.55 -11.95 0.47
CA LEU A 61 -3.19 -12.51 1.76
C LEU A 61 -2.08 -11.70 2.46
N THR A 62 -1.08 -11.22 1.70
CA THR A 62 -0.07 -10.29 2.24
C THR A 62 -0.68 -8.95 2.63
N LEU A 63 -1.60 -8.40 1.82
CA LEU A 63 -2.32 -7.18 2.14
C LEU A 63 -3.13 -7.34 3.43
N ILE A 64 -3.96 -8.39 3.55
CA ILE A 64 -4.75 -8.68 4.76
C ILE A 64 -3.83 -8.84 5.98
N GLY A 65 -2.72 -9.57 5.82
CA GLY A 65 -1.72 -9.73 6.88
C GLY A 65 -1.15 -8.39 7.34
N SER A 66 -0.74 -7.54 6.39
CA SER A 66 -0.19 -6.21 6.67
C SER A 66 -1.21 -5.26 7.32
N VAL A 67 -2.47 -5.28 6.86
CA VAL A 67 -3.58 -4.51 7.43
C VAL A 67 -3.93 -5.01 8.83
N SER A 68 -3.84 -6.32 9.08
CA SER A 68 -4.03 -6.87 10.43
C SER A 68 -2.94 -6.40 11.39
N GLY A 69 -1.68 -6.38 10.95
CA GLY A 69 -0.57 -5.80 11.71
C GLY A 69 -0.76 -4.30 12.00
N LEU A 70 -1.27 -3.55 11.01
CA LEU A 70 -1.65 -2.16 11.18
C LEU A 70 -2.79 -1.99 12.19
N ALA A 71 -3.83 -2.82 12.11
CA ALA A 71 -4.98 -2.78 13.01
C ALA A 71 -4.58 -3.06 14.47
N VAL A 72 -3.69 -4.04 14.70
CA VAL A 72 -3.10 -4.29 16.01
C VAL A 72 -2.34 -3.06 16.53
N SER A 73 -1.57 -2.41 15.65
CA SER A 73 -0.83 -1.19 16.00
C SER A 73 -1.75 -0.02 16.37
N LEU A 74 -2.77 0.23 15.54
CA LEU A 74 -3.78 1.27 15.78
C LEU A 74 -4.48 1.07 17.11
N HIS A 75 -4.90 -0.17 17.40
CA HIS A 75 -5.58 -0.50 18.66
C HIS A 75 -4.65 -0.38 19.87
N ARG A 76 -3.43 -0.92 19.78
CA ARG A 76 -2.48 -0.97 20.90
C ARG A 76 -1.92 0.42 21.24
N PHE A 77 -1.56 1.21 20.24
CA PHE A 77 -0.88 2.49 20.42
C PHE A 77 -1.81 3.71 20.31
N LYS A 78 -3.09 3.48 20.01
CA LYS A 78 -4.12 4.54 19.90
C LYS A 78 -3.75 5.63 18.90
N PHE A 79 -3.08 5.25 17.81
CA PHE A 79 -2.70 6.21 16.77
C PHE A 79 -3.92 6.80 16.07
N ASN A 80 -3.77 7.99 15.49
CA ASN A 80 -4.77 8.55 14.60
C ASN A 80 -4.81 7.72 13.30
N PHE A 81 -5.96 7.14 13.00
CA PHE A 81 -6.14 6.27 11.83
C PHE A 81 -5.68 6.94 10.53
N TYR A 82 -6.06 8.19 10.30
CA TYR A 82 -5.83 8.87 9.04
C TYR A 82 -4.36 9.27 8.82
N GLU A 83 -3.66 9.68 9.88
CA GLU A 83 -2.21 9.97 9.81
C GLU A 83 -1.40 8.70 9.54
N ILE A 84 -1.72 7.61 10.26
CA ILE A 84 -1.10 6.31 10.05
C ILE A 84 -1.42 5.77 8.66
N LEU A 85 -2.64 5.97 8.16
CA LEU A 85 -3.02 5.53 6.82
C LEU A 85 -2.18 6.21 5.74
N ASP A 86 -1.89 7.50 5.85
CA ASP A 86 -1.01 8.21 4.91
C ASP A 86 0.42 7.65 4.96
N GLY A 87 0.98 7.45 6.16
CA GLY A 87 2.29 6.84 6.35
C GLY A 87 2.37 5.41 5.81
N TYR A 88 1.35 4.61 6.12
CA TYR A 88 1.23 3.22 5.69
C TYR A 88 1.09 3.12 4.17
N THR A 89 0.22 3.92 3.54
CA THR A 89 0.03 3.93 2.08
C THR A 89 1.34 4.21 1.36
N PHE A 90 2.05 5.25 1.80
CA PHE A 90 3.33 5.64 1.19
C PHE A 90 4.40 4.56 1.35
N SER A 91 4.44 3.91 2.51
CA SER A 91 5.30 2.76 2.79
C SER A 91 4.95 1.55 1.92
N GLN A 92 3.68 1.16 1.81
CA GLN A 92 3.25 0.01 1.02
C GLN A 92 3.50 0.19 -0.48
N LEU A 93 3.35 1.42 -1.01
CA LEU A 93 3.72 1.70 -2.40
C LEU A 93 5.18 1.34 -2.67
N SER A 94 6.10 1.59 -1.71
CA SER A 94 7.52 1.24 -1.90
C SER A 94 7.75 -0.26 -1.99
N ILE A 95 7.00 -1.06 -1.23
CA ILE A 95 7.05 -2.53 -1.31
C ILE A 95 6.60 -2.99 -2.68
N ILE A 96 5.43 -2.51 -3.13
CA ILE A 96 4.85 -2.88 -4.43
C ILE A 96 5.78 -2.44 -5.57
N LEU A 97 6.38 -1.25 -5.48
CA LEU A 97 7.36 -0.73 -6.42
C LEU A 97 8.56 -1.70 -6.56
N LEU A 98 9.13 -2.12 -5.42
CA LEU A 98 10.28 -3.02 -5.40
C LEU A 98 9.94 -4.42 -5.93
N ILE A 99 8.73 -4.93 -5.68
CA ILE A 99 8.27 -6.21 -6.22
C ILE A 99 8.20 -6.16 -7.75
N PHE A 100 7.54 -5.14 -8.32
CA PHE A 100 7.45 -4.99 -9.78
C PHE A 100 8.81 -4.72 -10.42
N PHE A 101 9.67 -3.93 -9.76
CA PHE A 101 11.02 -3.66 -10.26
C PHE A 101 11.88 -4.93 -10.27
N TYR A 102 11.85 -5.71 -9.19
CA TYR A 102 12.55 -6.98 -9.11
C TYR A 102 12.09 -7.96 -10.19
N ASP A 103 10.77 -8.14 -10.35
CA ASP A 103 10.22 -9.04 -11.37
C ASP A 103 10.55 -8.57 -12.79
N PHE A 104 10.56 -7.25 -13.03
CA PHE A 104 11.01 -6.68 -14.29
C PHE A 104 12.48 -6.98 -14.58
N LEU A 105 13.38 -6.84 -13.59
CA LEU A 105 14.80 -7.15 -13.77
C LEU A 105 15.08 -8.64 -13.94
N GLU A 106 14.38 -9.50 -13.21
CA GLU A 106 14.60 -10.95 -13.25
C GLU A 106 14.02 -11.59 -14.52
N ASN A 107 12.82 -11.17 -14.93
CA ASN A 107 12.08 -11.83 -16.00
C ASN A 107 11.93 -10.99 -17.28
N MET A 108 12.35 -9.72 -17.28
CA MET A 108 12.22 -8.78 -18.41
C MET A 108 10.78 -8.67 -18.97
N LYS A 109 9.78 -8.94 -18.13
CA LYS A 109 8.36 -8.90 -18.51
C LYS A 109 7.89 -7.45 -18.65
N LEU A 110 7.40 -7.10 -19.85
CA LEU A 110 6.88 -5.76 -20.13
C LEU A 110 5.72 -5.38 -19.19
N SER A 111 4.86 -6.34 -18.82
CA SER A 111 3.78 -6.14 -17.84
C SER A 111 4.31 -5.64 -16.50
N SER A 112 5.45 -6.16 -16.06
CA SER A 112 6.05 -5.82 -14.77
C SER A 112 6.76 -4.48 -14.81
N GLY A 113 7.39 -4.15 -15.95
CA GLY A 113 7.87 -2.79 -16.23
C GLY A 113 6.74 -1.76 -16.23
N GLY A 114 5.62 -2.06 -16.90
CA GLY A 114 4.41 -1.22 -16.88
C GLY A 114 3.84 -1.03 -15.47
N GLY A 115 3.76 -2.11 -14.69
CA GLY A 115 3.41 -2.06 -13.27
C GLY A 115 4.34 -1.16 -12.48
N PHE A 116 5.66 -1.29 -12.63
CA PHE A 116 6.66 -0.43 -11.98
C PHE A 116 6.42 1.05 -12.29
N PHE A 117 6.28 1.44 -13.56
CA PHE A 117 6.04 2.84 -13.94
C PHE A 117 4.69 3.37 -13.41
N LEU A 118 3.67 2.52 -13.35
CA LEU A 118 2.39 2.88 -12.76
C LEU A 118 2.51 3.15 -11.25
N ILE A 119 3.30 2.36 -10.52
CA ILE A 119 3.56 2.63 -9.09
C ILE A 119 4.40 3.91 -8.91
N VAL A 120 5.37 4.19 -9.79
CA VAL A 120 6.10 5.48 -9.79
C VAL A 120 5.13 6.65 -9.98
N LEU A 121 4.14 6.51 -10.86
CA LEU A 121 3.10 7.52 -11.05
C LEU A 121 2.29 7.73 -9.76
N PHE A 122 1.91 6.66 -9.05
CA PHE A 122 1.23 6.77 -7.76
C PHE A 122 2.10 7.39 -6.67
N PHE A 123 3.41 7.13 -6.66
CA PHE A 123 4.37 7.83 -5.80
C PHE A 123 4.38 9.33 -6.06
N GLY A 124 4.49 9.72 -7.34
CA GLY A 124 4.46 11.12 -7.75
C GLY A 124 3.14 11.80 -7.39
N LEU A 125 2.03 11.10 -7.60
CA LEU A 125 0.70 11.57 -7.23
C LEU A 125 0.58 11.74 -5.71
N PHE A 126 1.04 10.78 -4.92
CA PHE A 126 1.05 10.87 -3.46
C PHE A 126 1.78 12.15 -3.01
N LEU A 127 3.01 12.36 -3.49
CA LEU A 127 3.81 13.54 -3.13
C LEU A 127 3.19 14.86 -3.61
N PHE A 128 2.52 14.85 -4.76
CA PHE A 128 1.83 16.02 -5.28
C PHE A 128 0.61 16.39 -4.42
N LEU A 129 -0.21 15.40 -4.07
CA LEU A 129 -1.39 15.57 -3.24
C LEU A 129 -1.00 15.96 -1.81
N ASP A 130 -0.01 15.31 -1.20
CA ASP A 130 0.46 15.60 0.17
C ASP A 130 0.86 17.07 0.35
N LYS A 131 1.41 17.69 -0.71
CA LYS A 131 1.78 19.11 -0.71
C LYS A 131 0.63 20.08 -0.92
N ARG A 132 -0.48 19.64 -1.52
CA ARG A 132 -1.55 20.52 -2.03
C ARG A 132 -2.94 20.22 -1.51
N TYR A 133 -3.16 19.13 -0.78
CA TYR A 133 -4.52 18.68 -0.45
C TYR A 133 -5.33 19.72 0.33
N LYS A 134 -4.68 20.55 1.15
CA LYS A 134 -5.30 21.64 1.91
C LYS A 134 -5.82 22.80 1.05
N SER A 135 -5.37 22.93 -0.21
CA SER A 135 -5.81 24.01 -1.09
C SER A 135 -6.99 23.64 -1.99
N TYR A 136 -7.47 22.39 -1.93
CA TYR A 136 -8.61 21.97 -2.74
C TYR A 136 -9.93 22.49 -2.18
N THR A 137 -10.64 23.27 -2.99
CA THR A 137 -11.91 23.92 -2.63
C THR A 137 -13.02 22.94 -2.23
N TRP A 138 -13.00 21.73 -2.80
CA TRP A 138 -13.98 20.69 -2.49
C TRP A 138 -13.64 19.90 -1.20
N TYR A 139 -12.39 19.93 -0.76
CA TYR A 139 -11.94 19.27 0.47
C TYR A 139 -11.86 20.27 1.63
N LYS A 140 -13.02 20.54 2.23
CA LYS A 140 -13.16 21.57 3.27
C LYS A 140 -12.49 21.21 4.59
N SER A 141 -12.42 19.91 4.92
CA SER A 141 -11.91 19.42 6.20
C SER A 141 -10.45 19.78 6.46
N GLY A 142 -9.60 19.75 5.42
CA GLY A 142 -8.16 20.01 5.55
C GLY A 142 -7.41 18.99 6.43
N LYS A 143 -8.08 17.93 6.91
CA LYS A 143 -7.52 16.87 7.76
C LYS A 143 -6.54 15.98 7.00
N VAL A 144 -5.61 15.39 7.74
CA VAL A 144 -4.67 14.36 7.23
C VAL A 144 -5.45 13.10 6.83
N GLY A 145 -4.92 12.25 5.96
CA GLY A 145 -5.58 11.03 5.45
C GLY A 145 -6.15 11.15 4.04
N PHE A 146 -6.31 12.37 3.54
CA PHE A 146 -6.80 12.63 2.18
C PHE A 146 -5.93 11.93 1.14
N THR A 147 -4.61 12.12 1.24
CA THR A 147 -3.64 11.66 0.25
C THR A 147 -3.63 10.15 0.15
N GLY A 148 -3.57 9.45 1.30
CA GLY A 148 -3.59 8.01 1.39
C GLY A 148 -4.88 7.43 0.82
N LEU A 149 -6.04 7.96 1.21
CA LEU A 149 -7.34 7.49 0.71
C LEU A 149 -7.50 7.65 -0.81
N VAL A 150 -7.10 8.80 -1.37
CA VAL A 150 -7.13 9.02 -2.82
C VAL A 150 -6.22 8.04 -3.53
N VAL A 151 -4.99 7.85 -3.04
CA VAL A 151 -4.02 6.96 -3.70
C VAL A 151 -4.42 5.49 -3.56
N ILE A 152 -4.93 5.06 -2.40
CA ILE A 152 -5.53 3.72 -2.23
C ILE A 152 -6.68 3.54 -3.22
N GLY A 153 -7.61 4.49 -3.25
CA GLY A 153 -8.79 4.44 -4.13
C GLY A 153 -8.40 4.32 -5.60
N LEU A 154 -7.47 5.15 -6.08
CA LEU A 154 -7.00 5.12 -7.46
C LEU A 154 -6.16 3.88 -7.77
N PHE A 155 -5.31 3.43 -6.85
CA PHE A 155 -4.50 2.23 -7.01
C PHE A 155 -5.40 1.01 -7.22
N PHE A 156 -6.38 0.79 -6.33
CA PHE A 156 -7.30 -0.33 -6.45
C PHE A 156 -8.27 -0.18 -7.63
N LEU A 157 -8.72 1.03 -7.97
CA LEU A 157 -9.54 1.26 -9.15
C LEU A 157 -8.78 0.91 -10.43
N THR A 158 -7.52 1.32 -10.52
CA THR A 158 -6.66 1.01 -11.68
C THR A 158 -6.39 -0.49 -11.74
N ARG A 159 -6.11 -1.12 -10.59
CA ARG A 159 -5.95 -2.57 -10.49
C ARG A 159 -7.19 -3.32 -10.97
N ALA A 160 -8.38 -2.84 -10.61
CA ALA A 160 -9.64 -3.41 -11.08
C ALA A 160 -9.78 -3.30 -12.61
N GLY A 161 -9.45 -2.15 -13.20
CA GLY A 161 -9.45 -1.96 -14.65
C GLY A 161 -8.44 -2.88 -15.36
N VAL A 162 -7.22 -2.97 -14.84
CA VAL A 162 -6.17 -3.84 -15.38
C VAL A 162 -6.56 -5.32 -15.28
N ALA A 163 -7.22 -5.75 -14.21
CA ALA A 163 -7.69 -7.13 -14.06
C ALA A 163 -8.74 -7.55 -15.10
N VAL A 164 -9.48 -6.59 -15.67
CA VAL A 164 -10.42 -6.87 -16.76
C VAL A 164 -9.69 -7.04 -18.10
N THR A 165 -8.63 -6.25 -18.35
CA THR A 165 -7.93 -6.23 -19.65
C THR A 165 -6.72 -7.15 -19.72
N PHE A 166 -6.04 -7.40 -18.60
CA PHE A 166 -4.79 -8.15 -18.48
C PHE A 166 -4.83 -9.09 -17.26
N PRO A 167 -5.64 -10.16 -17.30
CA PRO A 167 -5.86 -11.04 -16.16
C PRO A 167 -4.60 -11.78 -15.67
N ASP A 168 -3.58 -11.93 -16.54
CA ASP A 168 -2.35 -12.70 -16.27
C ASP A 168 -1.21 -11.87 -15.63
N MET A 169 -1.50 -10.65 -15.17
CA MET A 169 -0.48 -9.81 -14.51
C MET A 169 -0.08 -10.37 -13.13
N LEU A 170 1.20 -10.22 -12.77
CA LEU A 170 1.86 -10.83 -11.60
C LEU A 170 1.04 -10.87 -10.29
N SER A 171 0.28 -9.82 -10.00
CA SER A 171 -0.44 -9.70 -8.74
C SER A 171 -1.92 -10.06 -8.82
N LEU A 172 -2.48 -10.42 -9.98
CA LEU A 172 -3.92 -10.53 -10.21
C LEU A 172 -4.44 -11.97 -10.16
N VAL A 173 -5.69 -12.12 -9.73
CA VAL A 173 -6.44 -13.38 -9.73
C VAL A 173 -7.64 -13.28 -10.67
N GLY A 174 -7.38 -12.83 -11.90
CA GLY A 174 -8.38 -12.64 -12.95
C GLY A 174 -9.61 -11.82 -12.52
N ARG A 175 -10.81 -12.29 -12.86
CA ARG A 175 -12.08 -11.57 -12.62
C ARG A 175 -12.38 -11.30 -11.14
N ASN A 176 -11.96 -12.19 -10.24
CA ASN A 176 -12.15 -12.00 -8.81
C ASN A 176 -11.39 -10.78 -8.30
N ASP A 177 -10.20 -10.52 -8.86
CA ASP A 177 -9.40 -9.35 -8.51
C ASP A 177 -10.10 -8.03 -8.87
N ALA A 178 -10.77 -7.99 -10.03
CA ALA A 178 -11.52 -6.82 -10.46
C ALA A 178 -12.62 -6.44 -9.45
N ILE A 179 -13.35 -7.46 -8.95
CA ILE A 179 -14.44 -7.25 -7.99
C ILE A 179 -13.87 -6.80 -6.64
N ILE A 180 -12.90 -7.52 -6.09
CA ILE A 180 -12.34 -7.21 -4.77
C ILE A 180 -11.65 -5.84 -4.79
N SER A 181 -10.87 -5.55 -5.82
CA SER A 181 -10.23 -4.23 -5.99
C SER A 181 -11.27 -3.12 -6.15
N GLY A 182 -12.36 -3.34 -6.89
CA GLY A 182 -13.46 -2.39 -7.00
C GLY A 182 -14.12 -2.08 -5.66
N VAL A 183 -14.35 -3.09 -4.82
CA VAL A 183 -14.91 -2.93 -3.47
C VAL A 183 -13.97 -2.12 -2.56
N VAL A 184 -12.67 -2.41 -2.58
CA VAL A 184 -11.68 -1.65 -1.79
C VAL A 184 -11.59 -0.20 -2.26
N ALA A 185 -11.60 0.04 -3.57
CA ALA A 185 -11.60 1.38 -4.13
C ALA A 185 -12.85 2.17 -3.69
N PHE A 186 -14.03 1.55 -3.78
CA PHE A 186 -15.28 2.15 -3.33
C PHE A 186 -15.25 2.49 -1.83
N ALA A 187 -14.77 1.58 -0.99
CA ALA A 187 -14.63 1.81 0.45
C ALA A 187 -13.68 2.99 0.76
N ALA A 188 -12.55 3.09 0.05
CA ALA A 188 -11.61 4.20 0.21
C ALA A 188 -12.23 5.55 -0.16
N TYR A 189 -12.98 5.63 -1.26
CA TYR A 189 -13.69 6.86 -1.63
C TYR A 189 -14.85 7.18 -0.70
N LEU A 190 -15.54 6.18 -0.15
CA LEU A 190 -16.57 6.41 0.87
C LEU A 190 -15.97 7.00 2.16
N MET A 191 -14.82 6.48 2.60
CA MET A 191 -14.07 7.05 3.73
C MET A 191 -13.61 8.48 3.42
N LEU A 192 -13.12 8.74 2.21
CA LEU A 192 -12.70 10.07 1.77
C LEU A 192 -13.87 11.07 1.79
N PHE A 193 -15.03 10.63 1.32
CA PHE A 193 -16.24 11.44 1.36
C PHE A 193 -16.66 11.79 2.78
N ASN A 194 -16.60 10.83 3.70
CA ASN A 194 -16.87 11.07 5.12
C ASN A 194 -15.85 12.06 5.70
N LEU A 195 -14.56 11.83 5.46
CA LEU A 195 -13.48 12.72 5.92
C LEU A 195 -13.67 14.15 5.40
N SER A 196 -14.13 14.33 4.17
CA SER A 196 -14.36 15.66 3.58
C SER A 196 -15.47 16.48 4.25
N LYS A 197 -16.39 15.81 4.95
CA LYS A 197 -17.55 16.41 5.61
C LYS A 197 -17.32 16.76 7.08
N GLU A 198 -16.35 16.12 7.72
CA GLU A 198 -15.98 16.41 9.11
C GLU A 198 -15.12 17.67 9.26
#